data_AF-A0A418PQR8-F1
#
_entry.id   AF-A0A418PQR8-F1
#
_cell.length_a   1.000
_cell.length_b   1.000
_cell.length_c   1.000
_cell.angle_alpha   90.00
_cell.angle_beta   90.00
_cell.angle_gamma   90.00
#
_symmetry.space_group_name_H-M   'P 1'
#
loop_
_entity.id
_entity.type
_entity.pdbx_description
1 polymer ?
#
loop_
_entity_poly.entity_id
_entity_poly.type
_entity_poly.pdbx_seq_one_letter_code
_entity_poly.pdbx_strand_id
1 'polypeptide(L)'
;MKYVTILFLCFFFHLKTTGQALKDPIHFKYTSLHLTNPESGSGHLDVNCLETNFEVPITLGKKIKLINAFYSRFSDFGFSPDFNNHFFSKNLHDTRCSASVRAGIPERQELIAIAGIMARSDLRNSIDAKVLFPFGLFLMNYAIGENSDFTFGFGVALVSDFYHDSILPIASLNFETERVDLKIVYPNVNILFKESELFGWSAKVEGAISRVSEQSIGVNDDPVEFQRNIQSLVATRGSRRTYNQVF
;
A
#
# COMPACT_ATOMS: atom_id res chain seq x y z
N MET A 1 -11.13 25.92 -31.80
CA MET A 1 -10.23 24.94 -31.17
C MET A 1 -11.04 23.75 -30.72
N LYS A 2 -10.82 22.60 -31.36
CA LYS A 2 -11.50 21.32 -31.13
C LYS A 2 -10.58 20.48 -30.25
N TYR A 3 -10.89 20.26 -28.97
CA TYR A 3 -10.49 19.11 -28.12
C TYR A 3 -11.21 19.23 -26.76
N VAL A 4 -12.53 19.04 -26.75
CA VAL A 4 -13.33 18.91 -25.50
C VAL A 4 -14.32 17.77 -25.71
N THR A 5 -13.85 16.56 -26.06
CA THR A 5 -14.73 15.38 -26.15
C THR A 5 -13.97 14.05 -26.13
N ILE A 6 -13.07 13.82 -25.17
CA ILE A 6 -12.62 12.45 -24.81
C ILE A 6 -12.41 12.39 -23.30
N LEU A 7 -13.46 12.60 -22.51
CA LEU A 7 -13.47 12.24 -21.09
C LEU A 7 -14.91 12.14 -20.56
N PHE A 8 -15.80 11.45 -21.28
CA PHE A 8 -17.19 11.27 -20.84
C PHE A 8 -17.80 9.93 -21.28
N LEU A 9 -16.97 8.90 -21.53
CA LEU A 9 -17.45 7.59 -21.99
C LEU A 9 -17.25 6.42 -21.01
N CYS A 10 -16.86 6.70 -19.76
CA CYS A 10 -16.80 5.66 -18.71
C CYS A 10 -17.89 5.82 -17.63
N PHE A 11 -18.78 6.81 -17.74
CA PHE A 11 -19.67 7.21 -16.63
C PHE A 11 -21.14 6.77 -16.73
N PHE A 12 -21.51 5.96 -17.73
CA PHE A 12 -22.90 5.49 -17.88
C PHE A 12 -23.00 3.98 -18.16
N PHE A 13 -22.33 3.17 -17.34
CA PHE A 13 -22.89 1.86 -17.00
C PHE A 13 -23.59 1.98 -15.66
N HIS A 14 -24.84 1.53 -15.59
CA HIS A 14 -25.57 1.26 -14.35
C HIS A 14 -24.85 0.19 -13.52
N LEU A 15 -23.70 0.55 -12.95
CA LEU A 15 -23.00 -0.24 -11.96
C LEU A 15 -23.78 -0.07 -10.65
N LYS A 16 -24.66 -1.03 -10.36
CA LYS A 16 -24.92 -1.38 -8.96
C LYS A 16 -23.53 -1.60 -8.36
N THR A 17 -23.07 -0.65 -7.55
CA THR A 17 -21.74 -0.67 -6.93
C THR A 17 -21.67 -1.84 -5.97
N THR A 18 -21.32 -3.01 -6.50
CA THR A 18 -20.90 -4.19 -5.76
C THR A 18 -19.54 -3.90 -5.17
N GLY A 19 -19.37 -4.09 -3.85
CA GLY A 19 -18.05 -3.98 -3.22
C GLY A 19 -17.08 -4.92 -3.94
N GLN A 20 -16.03 -4.34 -4.53
CA GLN A 20 -15.02 -5.11 -5.26
C GLN A 20 -14.33 -6.05 -4.28
N ALA A 21 -14.31 -7.33 -4.62
CA ALA A 21 -13.62 -8.33 -3.83
C ALA A 21 -12.11 -8.17 -4.05
N LEU A 22 -11.29 -8.46 -3.03
CA LEU A 22 -9.82 -8.52 -3.09
C LEU A 22 -9.22 -9.44 -4.19
N LYS A 23 -10.04 -10.07 -5.02
CA LYS A 23 -9.64 -10.96 -6.12
C LYS A 23 -9.88 -10.35 -7.50
N ASP A 24 -10.53 -9.20 -7.59
CA ASP A 24 -10.82 -8.56 -8.87
C ASP A 24 -9.50 -8.01 -9.46
N PRO A 25 -9.18 -8.23 -10.74
CA PRO A 25 -7.94 -7.71 -11.32
C PRO A 25 -7.92 -6.19 -11.39
N ILE A 26 -9.07 -5.51 -11.23
CA ILE A 26 -9.17 -4.04 -11.22
C ILE A 26 -9.91 -3.63 -9.96
N HIS A 27 -9.35 -2.67 -9.23
CA HIS A 27 -9.96 -2.07 -8.06
C HIS A 27 -10.02 -0.54 -8.18
N PHE A 28 -11.10 0.03 -7.68
CA PHE A 28 -11.31 1.45 -7.48
C PHE A 28 -11.69 1.67 -6.02
N LYS A 29 -10.99 2.59 -5.35
CA LYS A 29 -11.26 2.91 -3.96
C LYS A 29 -11.27 4.42 -3.79
N TYR A 30 -12.37 4.92 -3.26
CA TYR A 30 -12.44 6.29 -2.77
C TYR A 30 -12.33 6.27 -1.24
N THR A 31 -11.46 7.10 -0.70
CA THR A 31 -11.30 7.29 0.76
C THR A 31 -11.39 8.77 1.06
N SER A 32 -12.19 9.13 2.06
CA SER A 32 -12.22 10.49 2.61
C SER A 32 -11.86 10.41 4.10
N LEU A 33 -10.89 11.20 4.51
CA LEU A 33 -10.42 11.29 5.90
C LEU A 33 -10.56 12.73 6.35
N HIS A 34 -11.15 12.91 7.53
CA HIS A 34 -11.23 14.19 8.22
C HIS A 34 -10.42 14.09 9.49
N LEU A 35 -9.31 14.81 9.55
CA LEU A 35 -8.40 14.83 10.70
C LEU A 35 -8.48 16.22 11.34
N THR A 36 -8.68 16.25 12.66
CA THR A 36 -8.57 17.47 13.45
C THR A 36 -7.22 17.50 14.16
N ASN A 37 -6.60 18.67 14.29
CA ASN A 37 -5.38 18.79 15.08
C ASN A 37 -5.69 18.44 16.55
N PRO A 38 -5.12 17.35 17.11
CA PRO A 38 -5.43 16.94 18.48
C PRO A 38 -4.84 17.88 19.53
N GLU A 39 -3.78 18.64 19.22
CA GLU A 39 -3.11 19.52 20.18
C GLU A 39 -3.84 20.86 20.35
N SER A 40 -4.29 21.46 19.26
CA SER A 40 -4.98 22.75 19.31
C SER A 40 -6.50 22.63 19.38
N GLY A 41 -7.07 21.49 18.96
CA GLY A 41 -8.52 21.34 18.74
C GLY A 41 -9.09 22.27 17.65
N SER A 42 -8.27 23.18 17.11
CA SER A 42 -8.54 24.08 16.00
C SER A 42 -7.76 23.64 14.77
N GLY A 43 -8.40 23.71 13.62
CA GLY A 43 -7.84 23.31 12.35
C GLY A 43 -8.13 21.86 11.97
N HIS A 44 -8.41 21.67 10.68
CA HIS A 44 -8.73 20.39 10.07
C HIS A 44 -7.91 20.16 8.79
N LEU A 45 -7.63 18.89 8.56
CA LEU A 45 -7.07 18.34 7.33
C LEU A 45 -8.09 17.37 6.75
N ASP A 46 -8.61 17.73 5.59
CA ASP A 46 -9.45 16.87 4.78
C ASP A 46 -8.58 16.21 3.71
N VAL A 47 -8.64 14.89 3.61
CA VAL A 47 -7.90 14.13 2.60
C VAL A 47 -8.88 13.31 1.79
N ASN A 48 -9.00 13.62 0.51
CA ASN A 48 -9.78 12.87 -0.45
C ASN A 48 -8.85 12.11 -1.37
N CYS A 49 -8.94 10.78 -1.35
CA CYS A 49 -8.12 9.90 -2.17
C CYS A 49 -8.98 9.12 -3.13
N LEU A 50 -8.65 9.15 -4.42
CA LEU A 50 -9.15 8.23 -5.42
C LEU A 50 -8.01 7.30 -5.85
N GLU A 51 -8.17 6.01 -5.60
CA GLU A 51 -7.19 4.97 -5.87
C GLU A 51 -7.72 4.04 -6.96
N THR A 52 -6.86 3.67 -7.90
CA THR A 52 -7.09 2.64 -8.90
C THR A 52 -5.95 1.65 -8.83
N ASN A 53 -6.25 0.35 -8.82
CA ASN A 53 -5.26 -0.71 -8.87
C ASN A 53 -5.62 -1.69 -9.98
N PHE A 54 -4.63 -2.19 -10.69
CA PHE A 54 -4.76 -3.20 -11.72
C PHE A 54 -3.68 -4.26 -11.53
N GLU A 55 -4.08 -5.52 -11.36
CA GLU A 55 -3.18 -6.64 -11.14
C GLU A 55 -3.40 -7.74 -12.18
N VAL A 56 -2.29 -8.21 -12.76
CA VAL A 56 -2.27 -9.30 -13.73
C VAL A 56 -1.46 -10.45 -13.16
N PRO A 57 -2.11 -11.41 -12.49
CA PRO A 57 -1.44 -12.61 -11.99
C PRO A 57 -1.23 -13.61 -13.14
N ILE A 58 0.01 -14.12 -13.25
CA ILE A 58 0.42 -15.18 -14.17
C ILE A 58 1.00 -16.31 -13.33
N THR A 59 0.42 -17.50 -13.41
CA THR A 59 0.96 -18.68 -12.71
C THR A 59 1.84 -19.49 -13.67
N LEU A 60 3.10 -19.70 -13.30
CA LEU A 60 4.06 -20.50 -14.07
C LEU A 60 4.30 -21.83 -13.35
N GLY A 61 3.73 -22.90 -13.89
CA GLY A 61 3.78 -24.22 -13.27
C GLY A 61 3.03 -24.28 -11.94
N LYS A 62 3.49 -25.11 -10.99
CA LYS A 62 2.80 -25.31 -9.69
C LYS A 62 3.29 -24.40 -8.56
N LYS A 63 4.47 -23.80 -8.71
CA LYS A 63 5.18 -23.17 -7.58
C LYS A 63 5.49 -21.69 -7.78
N ILE A 64 5.30 -21.13 -8.98
CA ILE A 64 5.68 -19.75 -9.28
C ILE A 64 4.45 -18.94 -9.67
N LYS A 65 4.26 -17.81 -9.00
CA LYS A 65 3.29 -16.78 -9.38
C LYS A 65 4.05 -15.48 -9.67
N LEU A 66 3.79 -14.92 -10.84
CA LEU A 66 4.20 -13.59 -11.24
C LEU A 66 2.98 -12.67 -11.13
N ILE A 67 3.13 -11.47 -10.58
CA ILE A 67 2.04 -10.49 -10.52
C ILE A 67 2.61 -9.16 -10.98
N ASN A 68 2.08 -8.66 -12.10
CA ASN A 68 2.32 -7.30 -12.53
C ASN A 68 1.20 -6.42 -11.97
N ALA A 69 1.56 -5.32 -11.33
CA ALA A 69 0.63 -4.42 -10.68
C ALA A 69 0.87 -2.99 -11.14
N PHE A 70 -0.21 -2.32 -11.53
CA PHE A 70 -0.26 -0.88 -11.77
C PHE A 70 -1.20 -0.25 -10.74
N TYR A 71 -0.70 0.73 -10.01
CA TYR A 71 -1.46 1.46 -9.01
C TYR A 71 -1.39 2.94 -9.32
N SER A 72 -2.51 3.65 -9.16
CA SER A 72 -2.55 5.09 -9.23
C SER A 72 -3.44 5.64 -8.12
N ARG A 73 -2.97 6.67 -7.42
CA ARG A 73 -3.70 7.40 -6.41
C ARG A 73 -3.63 8.88 -6.72
N PHE A 74 -4.80 9.50 -6.74
CA PHE A 74 -4.94 10.94 -6.67
C PHE A 74 -5.35 11.33 -5.26
N SER A 75 -4.65 12.28 -4.65
CA SER A 75 -4.95 12.81 -3.31
C SER A 75 -5.18 14.31 -3.40
N ASP A 76 -6.31 14.78 -2.88
CA ASP A 76 -6.66 16.20 -2.72
C ASP A 76 -6.72 16.52 -1.22
N PHE A 77 -5.92 17.50 -0.82
CA PHE A 77 -5.73 17.91 0.56
C PHE A 77 -6.39 19.29 0.80
N GLY A 78 -7.42 19.30 1.65
CA GLY A 78 -8.03 20.50 2.18
C GLY A 78 -7.41 20.87 3.52
N PHE A 79 -6.81 22.06 3.61
CA PHE A 79 -6.22 22.56 4.85
C PHE A 79 -7.03 23.75 5.36
N SER A 80 -7.40 23.73 6.64
CA SER A 80 -7.87 24.93 7.32
C SER A 80 -6.72 25.94 7.50
N PRO A 81 -7.00 27.25 7.61
CA PRO A 81 -5.98 28.28 7.83
C PRO A 81 -5.04 28.01 9.02
N ASP A 82 -5.55 27.37 10.07
CA ASP A 82 -4.81 27.08 11.31
C ASP A 82 -3.94 25.81 11.20
N PHE A 83 -4.00 25.08 10.07
CA PHE A 83 -3.23 23.86 9.86
C PHE A 83 -1.88 24.21 9.20
N ASN A 84 -0.88 24.48 10.05
CA ASN A 84 0.44 25.04 9.69
C ASN A 84 1.38 24.14 8.87
N ASN A 85 0.88 23.09 8.22
CA ASN A 85 1.71 22.09 7.54
C ASN A 85 1.59 22.19 6.01
N HIS A 86 2.30 23.13 5.40
CA HIS A 86 2.36 23.32 3.94
C HIS A 86 3.35 22.40 3.21
N PHE A 87 3.84 21.33 3.85
CA PHE A 87 4.82 20.43 3.22
C PHE A 87 4.27 19.65 2.01
N PHE A 88 2.95 19.57 1.85
CA PHE A 88 2.32 18.84 0.76
C PHE A 88 1.63 19.79 -0.22
N SER A 89 1.76 19.50 -1.52
CA SER A 89 0.92 20.15 -2.52
C SER A 89 -0.55 19.82 -2.28
N LYS A 90 -1.44 20.76 -2.60
CA LYS A 90 -2.89 20.55 -2.52
C LYS A 90 -3.33 19.27 -3.26
N ASN A 91 -2.70 18.99 -4.39
CA ASN A 91 -2.96 17.82 -5.21
C ASN A 91 -1.70 16.99 -5.33
N LEU A 92 -1.80 15.69 -5.12
CA LEU A 92 -0.70 14.75 -5.29
C LEU A 92 -1.15 13.55 -6.10
N HIS A 93 -0.37 13.22 -7.12
CA HIS A 93 -0.56 12.04 -7.96
C HIS A 93 0.59 11.05 -7.70
N ASP A 94 0.22 9.89 -7.18
CA ASP A 94 1.12 8.75 -6.97
C ASP A 94 0.78 7.68 -7.99
N THR A 95 1.74 7.27 -8.81
CA THR A 95 1.58 6.17 -9.76
C THR A 95 2.69 5.17 -9.58
N ARG A 96 2.36 3.89 -9.46
CA ARG A 96 3.32 2.82 -9.22
C ARG A 96 3.14 1.74 -10.28
N CYS A 97 4.25 1.25 -10.80
CA CYS A 97 4.31 0.02 -11.56
C CYS A 97 5.24 -0.96 -10.82
N SER A 98 4.80 -2.20 -10.62
CA SER A 98 5.63 -3.24 -10.02
C SER A 98 5.43 -4.60 -10.65
N ALA A 99 6.48 -5.40 -10.62
CA ALA A 99 6.42 -6.83 -10.83
C ALA A 99 6.76 -7.52 -9.50
N SER A 100 6.02 -8.57 -9.17
CA SER A 100 6.33 -9.43 -8.03
C SER A 100 6.39 -10.89 -8.45
N VAL A 101 7.25 -11.63 -7.77
CA VAL A 101 7.45 -13.06 -7.91
C VAL A 101 7.21 -13.69 -6.56
N ARG A 102 6.35 -14.70 -6.52
CA ARG A 102 6.22 -15.63 -5.40
C ARG A 102 6.62 -17.01 -5.88
N ALA A 103 7.64 -17.60 -5.27
CA ALA A 103 8.17 -18.89 -5.67
C ALA A 103 8.26 -19.82 -4.45
N GLY A 104 7.62 -20.99 -4.52
CA GLY A 104 7.85 -22.06 -3.54
C GLY A 104 9.19 -22.75 -3.77
N ILE A 105 10.08 -22.72 -2.77
CA ILE A 105 11.44 -23.25 -2.82
C ILE A 105 11.54 -24.34 -1.71
N PRO A 106 11.73 -25.62 -2.07
CA PRO A 106 11.24 -26.78 -1.29
C PRO A 106 9.85 -26.67 -0.62
N GLU A 107 9.38 -27.69 0.11
CA GLU A 107 8.00 -27.76 0.63
C GLU A 107 7.65 -26.69 1.69
N ARG A 108 8.65 -26.01 2.26
CA ARG A 108 8.48 -25.17 3.46
C ARG A 108 9.04 -23.76 3.31
N GLN A 109 9.46 -23.35 2.12
CA GLN A 109 9.98 -22.00 1.90
C GLN A 109 9.23 -21.31 0.77
N GLU A 110 8.99 -20.02 0.94
CA GLU A 110 8.42 -19.15 -0.08
C GLU A 110 9.35 -17.95 -0.24
N LEU A 111 9.83 -17.75 -1.46
CA LEU A 111 10.49 -16.52 -1.86
C LEU A 111 9.44 -15.53 -2.36
N ILE A 112 9.47 -14.32 -1.83
CA ILE A 112 8.73 -13.18 -2.32
C ILE A 112 9.74 -12.12 -2.77
N ALA A 113 9.71 -11.78 -4.05
CA ALA A 113 10.46 -10.65 -4.60
C ALA A 113 9.49 -9.64 -5.21
N ILE A 114 9.72 -8.36 -4.99
CA ILE A 114 8.97 -7.25 -5.61
C ILE A 114 9.99 -6.26 -6.13
N ALA A 115 9.80 -5.79 -7.34
CA ALA A 115 10.55 -4.67 -7.88
C ALA A 115 9.58 -3.71 -8.55
N GLY A 116 9.84 -2.41 -8.45
CA GLY A 116 9.02 -1.43 -9.12
C GLY A 116 9.55 -0.02 -9.04
N ILE A 117 8.78 0.86 -9.64
CA ILE A 117 9.05 2.30 -9.68
C ILE A 117 7.76 3.04 -9.37
N MET A 118 7.89 4.11 -8.60
CA MET A 118 6.81 5.01 -8.24
C MET A 118 7.12 6.39 -8.80
N ALA A 119 6.15 6.99 -9.48
CA ALA A 119 6.16 8.40 -9.85
C ALA A 119 5.27 9.17 -8.89
N ARG A 120 5.77 10.25 -8.28
CA ARG A 120 4.99 11.11 -7.38
C ARG A 120 5.14 12.57 -7.79
N SER A 121 4.03 13.21 -8.17
CA SER A 121 4.03 14.58 -8.69
C SER A 121 2.75 15.32 -8.37
N ASP A 122 2.82 16.65 -8.27
CA ASP A 122 1.65 17.54 -8.21
C ASP A 122 1.16 18.00 -9.59
N LEU A 123 1.79 17.50 -10.66
CA LEU A 123 1.56 17.83 -12.07
C LEU A 123 1.74 19.32 -12.43
N ARG A 124 2.31 20.13 -11.53
CA ARG A 124 2.56 21.56 -11.80
C ARG A 124 3.85 21.77 -12.59
N ASN A 125 4.83 20.91 -12.35
CA ASN A 125 6.13 20.92 -13.01
C ASN A 125 6.25 19.76 -14.01
N SER A 126 7.22 19.84 -14.93
CA SER A 126 7.57 18.74 -15.81
C SER A 126 7.97 17.50 -15.01
N ILE A 127 7.51 16.32 -15.44
CA ILE A 127 7.93 15.04 -14.89
C ILE A 127 9.40 14.82 -15.29
N ASP A 128 10.30 14.86 -14.32
CA ASP A 128 11.72 14.55 -14.49
C ASP A 128 12.14 13.34 -13.63
N ALA A 129 13.43 12.99 -13.61
CA ALA A 129 13.92 11.85 -12.86
C ALA A 129 13.77 12.00 -11.32
N LYS A 130 13.58 13.23 -10.81
CA LYS A 130 13.50 13.49 -9.36
C LYS A 130 12.15 13.11 -8.76
N VAL A 131 11.14 12.88 -9.61
CA VAL A 131 9.82 12.41 -9.19
C VAL A 131 9.68 10.89 -9.28
N LEU A 132 10.77 10.17 -9.62
CA LEU A 132 10.79 8.72 -9.76
C LEU A 132 11.54 8.07 -8.59
N PHE A 133 10.85 7.15 -7.92
CA PHE A 133 11.29 6.49 -6.70
C PHE A 133 11.33 4.97 -6.93
N PRO A 134 12.52 4.36 -7.11
CA PRO A 134 12.62 2.92 -7.17
C PRO A 134 12.26 2.31 -5.82
N PHE A 135 11.65 1.14 -5.83
CA PHE A 135 11.46 0.36 -4.62
C PHE A 135 11.58 -1.13 -4.92
N GLY A 136 11.90 -1.88 -3.88
CA GLY A 136 12.10 -3.31 -3.98
C GLY A 136 11.83 -4.02 -2.66
N LEU A 137 11.51 -5.30 -2.77
CA LEU A 137 11.35 -6.20 -1.65
C LEU A 137 12.01 -7.52 -2.02
N PHE A 138 12.80 -8.07 -1.13
CA PHE A 138 13.21 -9.46 -1.18
C PHE A 138 12.97 -10.07 0.19
N LEU A 139 12.12 -11.09 0.27
CA LEU A 139 11.70 -11.71 1.51
C LEU A 139 11.68 -13.23 1.34
N MET A 140 12.36 -13.94 2.23
CA MET A 140 12.29 -15.39 2.32
C MET A 140 11.46 -15.78 3.54
N ASN A 141 10.36 -16.49 3.32
CA ASN A 141 9.50 -17.03 4.36
C ASN A 141 9.78 -18.53 4.55
N TYR A 142 9.64 -19.00 5.79
CA TYR A 142 9.83 -20.36 6.24
C TYR A 142 8.64 -20.79 7.09
N ALA A 143 8.03 -21.93 6.75
CA ALA A 143 7.01 -22.56 7.58
C ALA A 143 7.62 -23.22 8.82
N ILE A 144 6.96 -23.10 9.98
CA ILE A 144 7.42 -23.70 11.23
C ILE A 144 6.94 -25.14 11.35
N GLY A 145 7.89 -26.08 11.37
CA GLY A 145 7.60 -27.51 11.52
C GLY A 145 6.77 -28.03 10.34
N GLU A 146 5.74 -28.82 10.66
CA GLU A 146 4.75 -29.31 9.69
C GLU A 146 3.57 -28.35 9.49
N ASN A 147 3.52 -27.26 10.27
CA ASN A 147 2.41 -26.32 10.23
C ASN A 147 2.65 -25.26 9.15
N SER A 148 1.95 -25.37 8.02
CA SER A 148 1.98 -24.38 6.93
C SER A 148 1.31 -23.06 7.30
N ASP A 149 0.47 -23.04 8.32
CA ASP A 149 -0.31 -21.87 8.71
C ASP A 149 0.58 -20.81 9.37
N PHE A 150 1.70 -21.22 9.97
CA PHE A 150 2.64 -20.31 10.61
C PHE A 150 3.94 -20.22 9.81
N THR A 151 4.25 -19.01 9.35
CA THR A 151 5.51 -18.71 8.65
C THR A 151 6.22 -17.54 9.30
N PHE A 152 7.54 -17.58 9.32
CA PHE A 152 8.38 -16.43 9.65
C PHE A 152 9.31 -16.16 8.48
N GLY A 153 9.72 -14.92 8.29
CA GLY A 153 10.61 -14.57 7.21
C GLY A 153 11.49 -13.39 7.50
N PHE A 154 12.55 -13.29 6.73
CA PHE A 154 13.52 -12.21 6.80
C PHE A 154 13.88 -11.77 5.39
N GLY A 155 14.20 -10.49 5.28
CA GLY A 155 14.44 -9.90 3.99
C GLY A 155 15.01 -8.50 4.06
N VAL A 156 15.03 -7.87 2.90
CA VAL A 156 15.41 -6.48 2.74
C VAL A 156 14.40 -5.77 1.84
N ALA A 157 14.13 -4.51 2.15
CA ALA A 157 13.34 -3.62 1.32
C ALA A 157 14.20 -2.44 0.89
N LEU A 158 14.13 -2.09 -0.39
CA LEU A 158 14.58 -0.79 -0.88
C LEU A 158 13.36 0.13 -0.86
N VAL A 159 13.45 1.20 -0.08
CA VAL A 159 12.43 2.24 0.01
C VAL A 159 13.11 3.56 -0.34
N SER A 160 12.66 4.18 -1.41
CA SER A 160 13.10 5.52 -1.79
C SER A 160 12.10 6.54 -1.26
N ASP A 161 12.57 7.47 -0.44
CA ASP A 161 11.83 8.68 -0.08
C ASP A 161 12.30 9.85 -0.96
N PHE A 162 11.66 11.02 -0.84
CA PHE A 162 11.93 12.19 -1.68
C PHE A 162 13.42 12.60 -1.76
N TYR A 163 14.24 12.18 -0.79
CA TYR A 163 15.62 12.62 -0.66
C TYR A 163 16.63 11.47 -0.67
N HIS A 164 16.25 10.29 -0.20
CA HIS A 164 17.18 9.20 0.05
C HIS A 164 16.60 7.81 -0.26
N ASP A 165 17.46 6.97 -0.83
CA ASP A 165 17.25 5.54 -0.90
C ASP A 165 17.66 4.91 0.42
N SER A 166 16.72 4.20 1.05
CA SER A 166 16.93 3.47 2.29
C SER A 166 16.82 1.97 2.05
N ILE A 167 17.80 1.22 2.55
CA ILE A 167 17.73 -0.24 2.62
C ILE A 167 17.30 -0.60 4.04
N LEU A 168 16.12 -1.21 4.16
CA LEU A 168 15.52 -1.57 5.43
C LEU A 168 15.57 -3.10 5.61
N PRO A 169 16.12 -3.62 6.72
CA PRO A 169 15.90 -5.00 7.08
C PRO A 169 14.41 -5.19 7.43
N ILE A 170 13.83 -6.27 6.93
CA ILE A 170 12.44 -6.61 7.20
C ILE A 170 12.35 -7.99 7.83
N ALA A 171 11.41 -8.13 8.74
CA ALA A 171 11.01 -9.41 9.30
C ALA A 171 9.51 -9.58 9.08
N SER A 172 9.11 -10.79 8.71
CA SER A 172 7.72 -11.20 8.56
C SER A 172 7.36 -12.28 9.58
N LEU A 173 6.13 -12.21 10.07
CA LEU A 173 5.48 -13.29 10.79
C LEU A 173 4.05 -13.36 10.24
N ASN A 174 3.71 -14.48 9.64
CA ASN A 174 2.37 -14.73 9.12
C ASN A 174 1.76 -15.92 9.85
N PHE A 175 0.50 -15.76 10.24
CA PHE A 175 -0.33 -16.82 10.76
C PHE A 175 -1.66 -16.80 10.01
N GLU A 176 -1.87 -17.76 9.13
CA GLU A 176 -3.04 -17.85 8.26
C GLU A 176 -3.79 -19.16 8.49
N THR A 177 -5.01 -19.03 9.00
CA THR A 177 -6.00 -20.11 9.16
C THR A 177 -7.26 -19.74 8.40
N GLU A 178 -8.26 -20.62 8.39
CA GLU A 178 -9.56 -20.33 7.78
C GLU A 178 -10.23 -19.07 8.36
N ARG A 179 -10.02 -18.79 9.65
CA ARG A 179 -10.69 -17.70 10.38
C ARG A 179 -9.79 -16.50 10.68
N VAL A 180 -8.48 -16.69 10.76
CA VAL A 180 -7.55 -15.65 11.20
C VAL A 180 -6.42 -15.53 10.19
N ASP A 181 -6.15 -14.30 9.76
CA ASP A 181 -5.00 -13.95 8.93
C ASP A 181 -4.26 -12.80 9.63
N LEU A 182 -3.18 -13.14 10.33
CA LEU A 182 -2.27 -12.22 10.98
C LEU A 182 -1.01 -12.11 10.11
N LYS A 183 -0.67 -10.88 9.70
CA LYS A 183 0.52 -10.56 8.92
C LYS A 183 1.26 -9.41 9.57
N ILE A 184 2.37 -9.72 10.23
CA ILE A 184 3.32 -8.74 10.75
C ILE A 184 4.45 -8.65 9.73
N VAL A 185 4.66 -7.49 9.15
CA VAL A 185 5.82 -7.17 8.31
C VAL A 185 6.38 -5.87 8.84
N TYR A 186 7.33 -5.94 9.77
CA TYR A 186 7.78 -4.78 10.55
C TYR A 186 8.16 -3.60 9.63
N PRO A 187 7.64 -2.37 9.88
CA PRO A 187 6.86 -1.94 11.05
C PRO A 187 5.31 -2.07 10.90
N ASN A 188 4.82 -2.75 9.88
CA ASN A 188 3.39 -2.91 9.62
C ASN A 188 2.81 -4.17 10.29
N VAL A 189 1.58 -4.05 10.79
CA VAL A 189 0.80 -5.16 11.35
C VAL A 189 -0.58 -5.16 10.69
N ASN A 190 -1.00 -6.30 10.16
CA ASN A 190 -2.34 -6.51 9.64
C ASN A 190 -2.96 -7.72 10.34
N ILE A 191 -4.18 -7.55 10.84
CA ILE A 191 -4.98 -8.61 11.44
C ILE A 191 -6.30 -8.63 10.70
N LEU A 192 -6.68 -9.79 10.18
CA LEU A 192 -7.98 -10.03 9.59
C LEU A 192 -8.61 -11.22 10.31
N PHE A 193 -9.78 -10.98 10.89
CA PHE A 193 -10.63 -12.01 11.45
C PHE A 193 -11.86 -12.21 10.56
N LYS A 194 -12.14 -13.47 10.22
CA LYS A 194 -13.30 -13.90 9.43
C LYS A 194 -14.21 -14.70 10.35
N GLU A 195 -15.33 -14.10 10.73
CA GLU A 195 -16.37 -14.78 11.51
C GLU A 195 -17.14 -15.77 10.62
N SER A 196 -17.33 -15.41 9.36
CA SER A 196 -17.86 -16.27 8.29
C SER A 196 -17.19 -15.91 6.97
N GLU A 197 -17.56 -16.60 5.88
CA GLU A 197 -17.14 -16.19 4.54
C GLU A 197 -17.59 -14.77 4.16
N LEU A 198 -18.66 -14.28 4.80
CA LEU A 198 -19.31 -13.01 4.46
C LEU A 198 -18.98 -11.90 5.46
N PHE A 199 -18.67 -12.24 6.70
CA PHE A 199 -18.50 -11.28 7.79
C PHE A 199 -17.16 -11.43 8.50
N GLY A 200 -16.58 -10.30 8.86
CA GLY A 200 -15.35 -10.25 9.62
C GLY A 200 -14.98 -8.83 10.04
N TRP A 201 -13.79 -8.68 10.59
CA TRP A 201 -13.19 -7.39 10.90
C TRP A 201 -11.71 -7.42 10.57
N SER A 202 -11.16 -6.27 10.25
CA SER A 202 -9.73 -6.10 10.02
C SER A 202 -9.19 -4.93 10.83
N ALA A 203 -8.04 -5.13 11.45
CA ALA A 203 -7.24 -4.08 12.04
C ALA A 203 -5.91 -4.00 11.27
N LYS A 204 -5.52 -2.79 10.90
CA LYS A 204 -4.27 -2.51 10.21
C LYS A 204 -3.55 -1.41 10.97
N VAL A 205 -2.30 -1.67 11.33
CA VAL A 205 -1.38 -0.68 11.89
C VAL A 205 -0.26 -0.52 10.88
N GLU A 206 -0.17 0.65 10.27
CA GLU A 206 0.91 1.02 9.39
C GLU A 206 1.92 1.84 10.16
N GLY A 207 3.18 1.40 10.13
CA GLY A 207 4.30 2.16 10.64
C GLY A 207 5.12 2.73 9.51
N ALA A 208 5.60 3.95 9.65
CA ALA A 208 6.66 4.50 8.81
C ALA A 208 7.75 5.07 9.71
N ILE A 209 9.01 4.81 9.36
CA ILE A 209 10.15 5.46 9.99
C ILE A 209 10.77 6.32 8.90
N SER A 210 10.74 7.64 9.08
CA SER A 210 11.36 8.60 8.16
C SER A 210 12.48 9.33 8.89
N ARG A 211 13.56 9.63 8.16
CA ARG A 211 14.60 10.54 8.68
C ARG A 211 14.04 11.96 8.67
N VAL A 212 14.28 12.72 9.75
CA VAL A 212 13.77 14.09 9.89
C VAL A 212 14.79 15.12 9.43
N SER A 213 16.09 14.80 9.48
CA SER A 213 17.14 15.76 9.16
C SER A 213 17.59 15.72 7.69
N GLU A 214 17.68 16.91 7.07
CA GLU A 214 18.21 17.16 5.73
C GLU A 214 19.75 17.00 5.63
N GLN A 215 20.45 16.84 6.75
CA GLN A 215 21.91 16.88 6.76
C GLN A 215 22.53 15.58 6.23
N SER A 216 23.49 15.73 5.31
CA SER A 216 24.36 14.66 4.83
C SER A 216 25.08 13.97 5.99
N ILE A 217 25.13 12.64 5.94
CA ILE A 217 25.88 11.82 6.90
C ILE A 217 27.35 12.28 6.86
N GLY A 218 27.86 12.80 7.99
CA GLY A 218 29.29 13.04 8.19
C GLY A 218 29.78 14.49 8.12
N VAL A 219 28.91 15.51 8.20
CA VAL A 219 29.37 16.92 8.22
C VAL A 219 29.37 17.55 9.62
N ASN A 220 28.50 17.10 10.54
CA ASN A 220 28.50 17.50 11.95
C ASN A 220 28.06 16.31 12.82
N ASP A 221 28.57 16.22 14.05
CA ASP A 221 28.23 15.21 15.09
C ASP A 221 26.77 15.33 15.61
N ASP A 222 25.86 15.93 14.84
CA ASP A 222 24.47 16.09 15.25
C ASP A 222 23.75 14.73 15.23
N PRO A 223 22.93 14.43 16.25
CA PRO A 223 22.21 13.17 16.33
C PRO A 223 21.28 13.01 15.14
N VAL A 224 21.32 11.84 14.49
CA VAL A 224 20.39 11.51 13.41
C VAL A 224 18.99 11.31 14.01
N GLU A 225 18.09 12.24 13.71
CA GLU A 225 16.70 12.19 14.16
C GLU A 225 15.82 11.39 13.18
N PHE A 226 15.01 10.49 13.75
CA PHE A 226 14.03 9.68 13.03
C PHE A 226 12.63 9.95 13.57
N GLN A 227 11.67 10.20 12.69
CA GLN A 227 10.26 10.29 13.00
C GLN A 227 9.61 8.94 12.76
N ARG A 228 8.79 8.50 13.71
CA ARG A 228 7.96 7.31 13.58
C ARG A 228 6.51 7.74 13.45
N ASN A 229 5.90 7.45 12.31
CA ASN A 229 4.48 7.65 12.09
C ASN A 229 3.77 6.31 12.24
N ILE A 230 2.73 6.26 13.07
CA ILE A 230 1.91 5.06 13.26
C ILE A 230 0.47 5.43 12.91
N GLN A 231 -0.09 4.78 11.90
CA GLN A 231 -1.48 4.92 11.51
C GLN A 231 -2.23 3.62 11.82
N SER A 232 -3.33 3.71 12.56
CA SER A 232 -4.17 2.57 12.91
C SER A 232 -5.53 2.71 12.23
N LEU A 233 -5.97 1.65 11.54
CA LEU A 233 -7.28 1.54 10.89
C LEU A 233 -7.98 0.29 11.40
N VAL A 234 -9.20 0.44 11.91
CA VAL A 234 -10.08 -0.68 12.25
C VAL A 234 -11.32 -0.59 11.38
N ALA A 235 -11.65 -1.69 10.69
CA ALA A 235 -12.80 -1.75 9.79
C ALA A 235 -13.58 -3.05 9.99
N THR A 236 -14.90 -2.96 9.99
CA THR A 236 -15.77 -4.13 9.83
C THR A 236 -15.85 -4.48 8.34
N ARG A 237 -15.95 -5.78 8.05
CA ARG A 237 -16.01 -6.30 6.69
C ARG A 237 -17.32 -7.06 6.48
N GLY A 238 -18.12 -6.57 5.55
CA GLY A 238 -19.23 -7.30 4.95
C GLY A 238 -18.91 -7.58 3.48
N SER A 239 -18.97 -8.84 3.05
CA SER A 239 -18.92 -9.22 1.65
C SER A 239 -20.18 -10.00 1.30
N ARG A 240 -20.70 -9.83 0.09
CA ARG A 240 -21.88 -10.56 -0.41
C ARG A 240 -21.45 -11.29 -1.68
N ARG A 241 -21.51 -12.63 -1.68
CA ARG A 241 -21.24 -13.45 -2.88
C ARG A 241 -22.30 -13.14 -3.95
N THR A 242 -21.85 -12.76 -5.15
CA THR A 242 -22.73 -12.46 -6.30
C THR A 242 -22.76 -13.56 -7.35
N TYR A 243 -21.93 -14.61 -7.22
CA TYR A 243 -21.92 -15.75 -8.14
C TYR A 243 -21.69 -17.07 -7.41
N ASN A 244 -22.56 -18.05 -7.67
CA ASN A 244 -22.19 -19.46 -7.59
C ASN A 244 -21.29 -19.73 -8.81
N GLN A 245 -20.00 -19.97 -8.61
CA GLN A 245 -19.16 -20.44 -9.71
C GLN A 245 -19.59 -21.86 -10.07
N VAL A 246 -20.21 -21.99 -11.25
CA VAL A 246 -20.13 -23.17 -12.09
C VAL A 246 -18.74 -23.14 -12.71
N PHE A 247 -17.76 -23.82 -12.09
CA PHE A 247 -16.61 -24.47 -12.70
C PHE A 247 -16.02 -25.45 -11.68
#